data_AF-A0A2A2WJT3-F1
#
_entry.id   AF-A0A2A2WJT3-F1
#
_cell.length_a   1.000
_cell.length_b   1.000
_cell.length_c   1.000
_cell.angle_alpha   90.00
_cell.angle_beta   90.00
_cell.angle_gamma   90.00
#
_symmetry.space_group_name_H-M   'P 1'
#
loop_
_entity.id
_entity.type
_entity.pdbx_description
1 polymer ?
#
loop_
_entity_poly.entity_id
_entity_poly.type
_entity_poly.pdbx_seq_one_letter_code
_entity_poly.pdbx_strand_id
1 'polypeptide(L)'
;MTRTQRATINPAPCRAVAVSVPQTELRRKQLGIRVLALFVALAAAGIVAATASGQAAKYDVLDVEPLIDDNLATVQREARTYATSRDLSGFSQNKIAVVQRYFQQYVPAKITQPDATHQINDVMGHVRGVMDSAVRSQTPGAGNVMRWLYGGLKPVAMGNYQPAARINAIQFIARLARPPAQRGGIPRPYSFVLTDLKSIYDDANNSDGVRAAALQGIERYVRYSPSNDATLAGVKDELTQSMTQLLESDPPTGRDELAHAFLQRYAVSILTQMSTDASIGKQFVSISTDENKPNLIALHSAAAIARLPGKMPEGDVETQEVLKQWSKRVLAAYQSELARLAKLDKTTTTQGVRQPAAPESFLKETKDPNEKTAAALGMRGESMMEMDDMYGMEMEMEGMEMEGMDESMDMSMMGMGMGMGMRPLAAKPQPAEIVASRKKLNHVLQQVLMGVTGQGKVVEDVESIQATGGLMASAPADALAATKQWLTSLFEVTGQLNDNTLDTRKKYVTALEEQVATLEALAEGRSVTKRASTNAPVFRFGNPLDPAADAEAPAAGEAPAEGEPAPAAPPAAAVPADMDALLN
;
A
#
# COMPACT_ATOMS: atom_id res chain seq x y z
N MET A 1 -65.55 -86.41 -13.55
CA MET A 1 -65.23 -87.83 -13.26
C MET A 1 -63.73 -87.95 -13.00
N THR A 2 -63.38 -88.55 -11.85
CA THR A 2 -62.13 -89.33 -11.56
C THR A 2 -60.77 -88.78 -12.03
N ARG A 3 -59.89 -88.27 -11.16
CA ARG A 3 -59.02 -88.96 -10.16
C ARG A 3 -57.90 -89.80 -10.78
N THR A 4 -56.64 -89.37 -10.65
CA THR A 4 -55.42 -90.15 -10.27
C THR A 4 -54.18 -89.23 -10.43
N GLN A 5 -53.50 -88.80 -9.36
CA GLN A 5 -52.48 -89.44 -8.52
C GLN A 5 -51.07 -89.61 -9.15
N ARG A 6 -50.11 -89.01 -8.42
CA ARG A 6 -48.77 -89.52 -8.01
C ARG A 6 -47.56 -89.44 -8.96
N ALA A 7 -46.59 -88.60 -8.55
CA ALA A 7 -45.36 -88.99 -7.82
C ALA A 7 -43.99 -88.64 -8.46
N THR A 8 -43.27 -87.77 -7.74
CA THR A 8 -41.85 -87.82 -7.28
C THR A 8 -40.62 -87.81 -8.21
N ILE A 9 -39.79 -86.77 -7.98
CA ILE A 9 -38.32 -86.73 -7.67
C ILE A 9 -37.28 -86.71 -8.83
N ASN A 10 -36.57 -85.56 -8.91
CA ASN A 10 -35.16 -85.19 -9.27
C ASN A 10 -34.17 -86.26 -9.79
N PRO A 11 -33.13 -85.92 -10.61
CA PRO A 11 -32.20 -84.79 -10.40
C PRO A 11 -31.62 -84.07 -11.67
N ALA A 12 -30.90 -82.96 -11.43
CA ALA A 12 -30.04 -82.21 -12.37
C ALA A 12 -28.75 -83.00 -12.74
N PRO A 13 -27.74 -82.46 -13.48
CA PRO A 13 -27.66 -81.32 -14.41
C PRO A 13 -27.00 -81.71 -15.77
N CYS A 14 -27.17 -80.91 -16.82
CA CYS A 14 -26.22 -80.88 -17.94
C CYS A 14 -25.70 -79.47 -18.14
N ARG A 15 -24.42 -79.34 -17.81
CA ARG A 15 -23.56 -78.17 -17.88
C ARG A 15 -23.10 -78.02 -19.34
N ALA A 16 -23.54 -76.97 -20.03
CA ALA A 16 -22.89 -76.50 -21.24
C ALA A 16 -22.26 -75.13 -20.95
N VAL A 17 -20.94 -75.13 -20.85
CA VAL A 17 -20.11 -73.94 -20.67
C VAL A 17 -19.84 -73.32 -22.03
N ALA A 18 -20.30 -72.08 -22.17
CA ALA A 18 -19.73 -70.94 -22.90
C ALA A 18 -19.12 -71.12 -24.30
N VAL A 19 -19.71 -70.41 -25.26
CA VAL A 19 -18.96 -69.51 -26.13
C VAL A 19 -19.51 -68.10 -25.90
N SER A 20 -18.88 -67.35 -24.99
CA SER A 20 -19.25 -65.96 -24.71
C SER A 20 -18.01 -65.06 -24.79
N VAL A 21 -17.55 -64.78 -26.01
CA VAL A 21 -16.72 -63.61 -26.34
C VAL A 21 -17.15 -63.16 -27.73
N PRO A 22 -17.82 -61.97 -27.88
CA PRO A 22 -17.05 -60.74 -28.13
C PRO A 22 -17.70 -59.44 -27.59
N GLN A 23 -18.51 -59.46 -26.52
CA GLN A 23 -19.08 -58.21 -25.99
C GLN A 23 -18.08 -57.33 -25.24
N THR A 24 -17.03 -57.90 -24.66
CA THR A 24 -15.97 -57.18 -23.94
C THR A 24 -15.08 -56.36 -24.87
N GLU A 25 -14.80 -56.85 -26.08
CA GLU A 25 -14.00 -56.12 -27.07
C GLU A 25 -14.75 -54.91 -27.65
N LEU A 26 -16.05 -55.06 -27.95
CA LEU A 26 -16.88 -53.96 -28.42
C LEU A 26 -16.98 -52.84 -27.37
N ARG A 27 -17.15 -53.20 -26.09
CA ARG A 27 -17.15 -52.21 -24.98
C ARG A 27 -15.80 -51.52 -24.83
N ARG A 28 -14.67 -52.23 -24.94
CA ARG A 28 -13.33 -51.63 -24.90
C ARG A 28 -13.08 -50.69 -26.07
N LYS A 29 -13.51 -51.05 -27.29
CA LYS A 29 -13.42 -50.18 -28.47
C LYS A 29 -14.28 -48.93 -28.32
N GLN A 30 -15.52 -49.07 -27.84
CA GLN A 30 -16.41 -47.92 -27.58
C GLN A 30 -15.86 -47.00 -26.47
N LEU A 31 -15.28 -47.57 -25.41
CA LEU A 31 -14.66 -46.79 -24.35
C LEU A 31 -13.40 -46.07 -24.86
N GLY A 32 -12.58 -46.74 -25.67
CA GLY A 32 -11.42 -46.13 -26.33
C GLY A 32 -11.80 -44.97 -27.26
N ILE A 33 -12.87 -45.13 -28.06
CA ILE A 33 -13.38 -44.06 -28.92
C ILE A 33 -13.92 -42.89 -28.10
N ARG A 34 -14.62 -43.14 -26.99
CA ARG A 34 -15.12 -42.07 -26.11
C ARG A 34 -13.99 -41.31 -25.41
N VAL A 35 -12.95 -42.02 -24.96
CA VAL A 35 -11.76 -41.39 -24.35
C VAL A 35 -11.00 -40.58 -25.39
N LEU A 36 -10.85 -41.09 -26.61
CA LEU A 36 -10.24 -40.35 -27.72
C LEU A 36 -11.05 -39.09 -28.08
N ALA A 37 -12.38 -39.20 -28.16
CA ALA A 37 -13.25 -38.06 -28.44
C ALA A 37 -13.17 -37.00 -27.33
N LEU A 38 -13.11 -37.42 -26.06
CA LEU A 38 -12.91 -36.51 -24.93
C LEU A 38 -11.54 -35.82 -25.02
N PHE A 39 -10.49 -36.54 -25.36
CA PHE A 39 -9.14 -35.99 -25.52
C PHE A 39 -9.08 -34.98 -26.67
N VAL A 40 -9.71 -35.28 -27.81
CA VAL A 40 -9.81 -34.35 -28.95
C VAL A 40 -10.63 -33.11 -28.58
N ALA A 41 -11.73 -33.26 -27.84
CA ALA A 41 -12.52 -32.14 -27.37
C ALA A 41 -11.75 -31.24 -26.38
N LEU A 42 -11.00 -31.85 -25.45
CA LEU A 42 -10.14 -31.11 -24.52
C LEU A 42 -8.96 -30.44 -25.23
N ALA A 43 -8.36 -31.08 -26.24
CA ALA A 43 -7.31 -30.49 -27.06
C ALA A 43 -7.84 -29.31 -27.88
N ALA A 44 -9.02 -29.45 -28.50
CA ALA A 44 -9.68 -28.36 -29.21
C ALA A 44 -10.04 -27.21 -28.26
N ALA A 45 -10.57 -27.50 -27.07
CA ALA A 45 -10.83 -26.49 -26.04
C ALA A 45 -9.54 -25.82 -25.56
N GLY A 46 -8.43 -26.57 -25.43
CA GLY A 46 -7.11 -26.03 -25.10
C GLY A 46 -6.55 -25.11 -26.18
N ILE A 47 -6.73 -25.45 -27.47
CA ILE A 47 -6.33 -24.59 -28.60
C ILE A 47 -7.18 -23.32 -28.64
N VAL A 48 -8.50 -23.44 -28.47
CA VAL A 48 -9.40 -22.28 -28.43
C VAL A 48 -9.10 -21.39 -27.22
N ALA A 49 -8.86 -21.98 -26.04
CA ALA A 49 -8.45 -21.25 -24.84
C ALA A 49 -7.09 -20.56 -25.01
N ALA A 50 -6.12 -21.23 -25.65
CA ALA A 50 -4.81 -20.65 -25.96
C ALA A 50 -4.91 -19.50 -26.98
N THR A 51 -5.85 -19.56 -27.94
CA THR A 51 -6.11 -18.43 -28.85
C THR A 51 -6.84 -17.27 -28.16
N ALA A 52 -7.67 -17.54 -27.16
CA ALA A 52 -8.34 -16.50 -26.37
C ALA A 52 -7.39 -15.83 -25.36
N SER A 53 -6.42 -16.57 -24.81
CA SER A 53 -5.40 -16.04 -23.89
C SER A 53 -4.14 -15.51 -24.60
N GLY A 54 -3.98 -15.80 -25.89
CA GLY A 54 -2.76 -15.51 -26.68
C GLY A 54 -2.90 -14.37 -27.70
N GLN A 55 -4.09 -13.79 -27.89
CA GLN A 55 -4.24 -12.54 -28.63
C GLN A 55 -3.79 -11.38 -27.73
N ALA A 56 -2.47 -11.18 -27.61
CA ALA A 56 -1.92 -9.94 -27.09
C ALA A 56 -2.53 -8.79 -27.90
N ALA A 57 -3.28 -7.91 -27.23
CA ALA A 57 -3.85 -6.74 -27.88
C ALA A 57 -2.74 -6.03 -28.67
N LYS A 58 -2.99 -5.74 -29.95
CA LYS A 58 -2.02 -5.03 -30.78
C LYS A 58 -1.99 -3.58 -30.29
N TYR A 59 -0.96 -3.26 -29.53
CA TYR A 59 -0.69 -1.91 -29.06
C TYR A 59 0.11 -1.14 -30.11
N ASP A 60 -0.15 0.15 -30.19
CA ASP A 60 0.65 1.07 -31.00
C ASP A 60 2.02 1.26 -30.35
N VAL A 61 3.03 1.52 -31.18
CA VAL A 61 4.42 1.75 -30.76
C VAL A 61 4.92 2.96 -31.55
N LEU A 62 5.50 3.93 -30.85
CA LEU A 62 6.07 5.13 -31.46
C LEU A 62 7.53 4.91 -31.81
N ASP A 63 7.96 5.42 -32.96
CA ASP A 63 9.35 5.30 -33.42
C ASP A 63 10.31 6.07 -32.51
N VAL A 64 11.38 5.40 -32.06
CA VAL A 64 12.44 6.00 -31.23
C VAL A 64 13.44 6.71 -32.14
N GLU A 65 13.75 7.97 -31.86
CA GLU A 65 14.77 8.73 -32.59
C GLU A 65 16.19 8.24 -32.19
N PRO A 66 16.94 7.58 -33.09
CA PRO A 66 18.20 6.92 -32.74
C PRO A 66 19.28 7.91 -32.33
N LEU A 67 19.29 9.11 -32.92
CA LEU A 67 20.26 10.16 -32.60
C LEU A 67 20.22 10.60 -31.13
N ILE A 68 19.04 10.54 -30.50
CA ILE A 68 18.86 10.85 -29.08
C ILE A 68 19.21 9.64 -28.22
N ASP A 69 18.84 8.43 -28.65
CA ASP A 69 19.15 7.18 -27.92
C ASP A 69 20.68 6.99 -27.79
N ASP A 70 21.41 7.23 -28.88
CA ASP A 70 22.88 7.12 -28.92
C ASP A 70 23.59 8.16 -28.04
N ASN A 71 22.93 9.29 -27.74
CA ASN A 71 23.51 10.42 -26.99
C ASN A 71 22.75 10.73 -25.68
N LEU A 72 22.05 9.74 -25.13
CA LEU A 72 21.05 9.93 -24.07
C LEU A 72 21.59 10.71 -22.87
N ALA A 73 22.77 10.33 -22.34
CA ALA A 73 23.36 10.99 -21.17
C ALA A 73 23.66 12.48 -21.40
N THR A 74 24.10 12.83 -22.62
CA THR A 74 24.37 14.23 -22.99
C THR A 74 23.07 15.02 -23.07
N VAL A 75 22.05 14.46 -23.72
CA VAL A 75 20.73 15.09 -23.87
C VAL A 75 20.03 15.25 -22.52
N GLN A 76 20.10 14.24 -21.66
CA GLN A 76 19.56 14.28 -20.29
C GLN A 76 20.20 15.38 -19.45
N ARG A 77 21.54 15.51 -19.51
CA ARG A 77 22.26 16.60 -18.86
C ARG A 77 21.82 17.96 -19.38
N GLU A 78 21.72 18.13 -20.70
CA GLU A 78 21.27 19.38 -21.30
C GLU A 78 19.82 19.72 -20.93
N ALA A 79 18.94 18.71 -20.88
CA ALA A 79 17.55 18.86 -20.46
C ALA A 79 17.46 19.31 -18.99
N ARG A 80 18.28 18.74 -18.10
CA ARG A 80 18.36 19.15 -16.70
C ARG A 80 18.87 20.58 -16.57
N THR A 81 19.94 20.94 -17.28
CA THR A 81 20.49 22.31 -17.27
C THR A 81 19.47 23.31 -17.82
N TYR A 82 18.76 22.98 -18.90
CA TYR A 82 17.72 23.84 -19.46
C TYR A 82 16.59 24.06 -18.45
N ALA A 83 16.14 22.99 -17.79
CA ALA A 83 15.07 23.05 -16.80
C ALA A 83 15.43 23.86 -15.54
N THR A 84 16.71 23.95 -15.17
CA THR A 84 17.13 24.65 -13.94
C THR A 84 17.80 26.00 -14.18
N SER A 85 18.07 26.36 -15.43
CA SER A 85 18.74 27.63 -15.75
C SER A 85 17.82 28.84 -15.51
N ARG A 86 18.35 29.86 -14.84
CA ARG A 86 17.69 31.16 -14.67
C ARG A 86 17.81 32.05 -15.90
N ASP A 87 18.81 31.79 -16.75
CA ASP A 87 19.04 32.53 -17.99
C ASP A 87 19.06 31.55 -19.18
N LEU A 88 18.18 31.79 -20.14
CA LEU A 88 18.05 30.98 -21.35
C LEU A 88 18.81 31.58 -22.55
N SER A 89 19.39 32.77 -22.43
CA SER A 89 20.08 33.45 -23.52
C SER A 89 21.31 32.68 -24.02
N GLY A 90 21.95 31.90 -23.15
CA GLY A 90 23.09 31.03 -23.48
C GLY A 90 22.71 29.72 -24.20
N PHE A 91 21.43 29.40 -24.36
CA PHE A 91 20.98 28.21 -25.07
C PHE A 91 20.81 28.49 -26.57
N SER A 92 21.60 27.80 -27.40
CA SER A 92 21.40 27.86 -28.85
C SER A 92 20.08 27.20 -29.25
N GLN A 93 19.47 27.67 -30.34
CA GLN A 93 18.20 27.12 -30.83
C GLN A 93 18.27 25.62 -31.11
N ASN A 94 19.42 25.12 -31.57
CA ASN A 94 19.63 23.70 -31.80
C ASN A 94 19.55 22.89 -30.49
N LYS A 95 20.13 23.38 -29.39
CA LYS A 95 20.05 22.71 -28.08
C LYS A 95 18.62 22.70 -27.54
N ILE A 96 17.90 23.81 -27.70
CA ILE A 96 16.49 23.90 -27.32
C ILE A 96 15.66 22.88 -28.11
N ALA A 97 15.89 22.77 -29.43
CA ALA A 97 15.20 21.80 -30.28
C ALA A 97 15.49 20.34 -29.87
N VAL A 98 16.74 20.02 -29.52
CA VAL A 98 17.11 18.67 -29.03
C VAL A 98 16.42 18.35 -27.70
N VAL A 99 16.43 19.28 -26.74
CA VAL A 99 15.72 19.10 -25.45
C VAL A 99 14.21 18.99 -25.66
N GLN A 100 13.64 19.77 -26.58
CA GLN A 100 12.23 19.68 -26.94
C GLN A 100 11.89 18.30 -27.52
N ARG A 101 12.67 17.81 -28.50
CA ARG A 101 12.47 16.46 -29.09
C ARG A 101 12.64 15.36 -28.06
N TYR A 102 13.59 15.50 -27.15
CA TYR A 102 13.75 14.56 -26.04
C TYR A 102 12.44 14.36 -25.27
N PHE A 103 11.80 15.46 -24.85
CA PHE A 103 10.56 15.40 -24.07
C PHE A 103 9.31 15.10 -24.91
N GLN A 104 9.22 15.58 -26.15
CA GLN A 104 8.02 15.42 -26.99
C GLN A 104 7.99 14.13 -27.81
N GLN A 105 9.15 13.57 -28.15
CA GLN A 105 9.26 12.47 -29.11
C GLN A 105 9.97 11.27 -28.47
N TYR A 106 11.17 11.46 -27.93
CA TYR A 106 11.99 10.34 -27.42
C TYR A 106 11.38 9.67 -26.17
N VAL A 107 11.08 10.45 -25.12
CA VAL A 107 10.50 9.91 -23.87
C VAL A 107 9.20 9.14 -24.14
N PRO A 108 8.17 9.70 -24.81
CA PRO A 108 6.96 8.96 -25.11
C PRO A 108 7.23 7.76 -26.03
N ALA A 109 8.18 7.86 -26.98
CA ALA A 109 8.52 6.71 -27.81
C ALA A 109 9.12 5.56 -27.00
N LYS A 110 10.13 5.84 -26.17
CA LYS A 110 10.85 4.82 -25.40
C LYS A 110 9.92 4.07 -24.44
N ILE A 111 8.97 4.75 -23.79
CA ILE A 111 8.05 4.08 -22.86
C ILE A 111 7.00 3.20 -23.56
N THR A 112 6.76 3.39 -24.86
CA THR A 112 5.81 2.57 -25.64
C THR A 112 6.45 1.33 -26.26
N GLN A 113 7.79 1.21 -26.20
CA GLN A 113 8.51 0.10 -26.79
C GLN A 113 8.27 -1.20 -26.00
N PRO A 114 7.91 -2.31 -26.67
CA PRO A 114 7.58 -3.58 -26.02
C PRO A 114 8.79 -4.26 -25.34
N ASP A 115 9.98 -4.03 -25.86
CA ASP A 115 11.26 -4.55 -25.35
C ASP A 115 11.85 -3.68 -24.23
N ALA A 116 11.48 -2.40 -24.17
CA ALA A 116 12.00 -1.44 -23.19
C ALA A 116 11.13 -1.30 -21.92
N THR A 117 10.18 -2.21 -21.64
CA THR A 117 9.31 -2.12 -20.47
C THR A 117 10.07 -2.05 -19.14
N HIS A 118 11.22 -2.70 -19.06
CA HIS A 118 12.12 -2.67 -17.91
C HIS A 118 12.80 -1.30 -17.71
N GLN A 119 12.99 -0.54 -18.80
CA GLN A 119 13.65 0.78 -18.81
C GLN A 119 12.68 1.93 -18.55
N ILE A 120 11.36 1.67 -18.54
CA ILE A 120 10.34 2.71 -18.32
C ILE A 120 10.60 3.45 -17.00
N ASN A 121 10.98 2.73 -15.95
CA ASN A 121 11.24 3.33 -14.64
C ASN A 121 12.44 4.28 -14.66
N ASP A 122 13.49 3.95 -15.40
CA ASP A 122 14.71 4.75 -15.47
C ASP A 122 14.46 6.03 -16.29
N VAL A 123 13.84 5.88 -17.47
CA VAL A 123 13.46 7.00 -18.33
C VAL A 123 12.51 7.95 -17.59
N MET A 124 11.46 7.42 -16.96
CA MET A 124 10.50 8.22 -16.21
C MET A 124 11.09 8.74 -14.90
N GLY A 125 12.05 8.06 -14.29
CA GLY A 125 12.78 8.49 -13.10
C GLY A 125 13.56 9.77 -13.37
N HIS A 126 14.34 9.81 -14.45
CA HIS A 126 15.02 11.03 -14.88
C HIS A 126 14.03 12.17 -15.15
N VAL A 127 12.96 11.90 -15.91
CA VAL A 127 11.94 12.91 -16.24
C VAL A 127 11.25 13.48 -15.00
N ARG A 128 10.94 12.63 -14.00
CA ARG A 128 10.40 13.06 -12.71
C ARG A 128 11.41 13.93 -11.96
N GLY A 129 12.69 13.53 -11.90
CA GLY A 129 13.74 14.32 -11.26
C GLY A 129 13.93 15.71 -11.88
N VAL A 130 13.84 15.83 -13.20
CA VAL A 130 13.85 17.12 -13.90
C VAL A 130 12.61 17.93 -13.57
N MET A 131 11.42 17.33 -13.58
CA MET A 131 10.16 18.00 -13.24
C MET A 131 10.18 18.52 -11.79
N ASP A 132 10.56 17.71 -10.81
CA ASP A 132 10.60 18.09 -9.40
C ASP A 132 11.63 19.22 -9.15
N SER A 133 12.73 19.22 -9.90
CA SER A 133 13.68 20.34 -9.88
C SER A 133 13.10 21.60 -10.53
N ALA A 134 12.37 21.46 -11.63
CA ALA A 134 11.73 22.55 -12.36
C ALA A 134 10.63 23.24 -11.54
N VAL A 135 9.76 22.45 -10.88
CA VAL A 135 8.68 22.97 -10.00
C VAL A 135 9.27 23.75 -8.82
N ARG A 136 10.36 23.25 -8.21
CA ARG A 136 11.02 23.91 -7.07
C ARG A 136 11.77 25.19 -7.46
N SER A 137 12.42 25.19 -8.62
CA SER A 137 13.31 26.28 -9.05
C SER A 137 12.59 27.47 -9.71
N GLN A 138 11.34 27.27 -10.18
CA GLN A 138 10.51 28.31 -10.84
C GLN A 138 11.24 29.05 -11.98
N THR A 139 12.09 28.34 -12.71
CA THR A 139 12.92 28.90 -13.77
C THR A 139 12.13 29.14 -15.05
N PRO A 140 12.61 30.02 -15.96
CA PRO A 140 11.97 30.25 -17.25
C PRO A 140 11.86 28.97 -18.11
N GLY A 141 12.83 28.06 -18.01
CA GLY A 141 12.84 26.80 -18.76
C GLY A 141 11.83 25.77 -18.24
N ALA A 142 11.45 25.83 -16.95
CA ALA A 142 10.55 24.88 -16.31
C ALA A 142 9.19 24.79 -17.02
N GLY A 143 8.59 25.94 -17.36
CA GLY A 143 7.29 25.99 -18.04
C GLY A 143 7.31 25.32 -19.42
N ASN A 144 8.39 25.52 -20.18
CA ASN A 144 8.55 24.89 -21.50
C ASN A 144 8.70 23.38 -21.38
N VAL A 145 9.51 22.90 -20.44
CA VAL A 145 9.69 21.45 -20.20
C VAL A 145 8.38 20.78 -19.84
N MET A 146 7.59 21.37 -18.92
CA MET A 146 6.28 20.83 -18.56
C MET A 146 5.32 20.80 -19.76
N ARG A 147 5.30 21.87 -20.58
CA ARG A 147 4.49 21.93 -21.80
C ARG A 147 4.88 20.85 -22.81
N TRP A 148 6.18 20.66 -23.04
CA TRP A 148 6.70 19.65 -23.96
C TRP A 148 6.39 18.23 -23.49
N LEU A 149 6.62 17.95 -22.21
CA LEU A 149 6.29 16.66 -21.61
C LEU A 149 4.79 16.36 -21.69
N TYR A 150 3.94 17.33 -21.36
CA TYR A 150 2.49 17.17 -21.52
C TYR A 150 2.12 16.88 -22.98
N GLY A 151 2.65 17.65 -23.93
CA GLY A 151 2.39 17.45 -25.36
C GLY A 151 2.82 16.08 -25.88
N GLY A 152 3.93 15.53 -25.38
CA GLY A 152 4.40 14.18 -25.74
C GLY A 152 3.67 13.04 -25.05
N LEU A 153 3.32 13.19 -23.76
CA LEU A 153 2.72 12.12 -22.96
C LEU A 153 1.20 12.05 -23.08
N LYS A 154 0.51 13.14 -23.41
CA LYS A 154 -0.96 13.15 -23.59
C LYS A 154 -1.42 12.13 -24.65
N PRO A 155 -0.84 12.09 -25.87
CA PRO A 155 -1.18 11.07 -26.86
C PRO A 155 -0.98 9.64 -26.34
N VAL A 156 0.08 9.40 -25.56
CA VAL A 156 0.34 8.08 -24.97
C VAL A 156 -0.73 7.72 -23.94
N ALA A 157 -1.11 8.65 -23.06
CA ALA A 157 -2.12 8.41 -22.04
C ALA A 157 -3.51 8.07 -22.64
N MET A 158 -3.90 8.79 -23.70
CA MET A 158 -5.23 8.68 -24.33
C MET A 158 -5.29 7.65 -25.46
N GLY A 159 -4.14 7.26 -26.04
CA GLY A 159 -4.08 6.35 -27.19
C GLY A 159 -4.09 4.87 -26.84
N ASN A 160 -4.01 4.03 -27.87
CA ASN A 160 -3.98 2.57 -27.76
C ASN A 160 -2.56 2.03 -27.56
N TYR A 161 -1.92 2.43 -26.46
CA TYR A 161 -0.58 1.97 -26.08
C TYR A 161 -0.62 0.92 -24.97
N GLN A 162 0.51 0.24 -24.73
CA GLN A 162 0.62 -0.73 -23.66
C GLN A 162 0.23 -0.13 -22.29
N PRO A 163 -0.50 -0.87 -21.43
CA PRO A 163 -0.95 -0.34 -20.14
C PRO A 163 0.17 0.23 -19.28
N ALA A 164 1.36 -0.37 -19.29
CA ALA A 164 2.52 0.13 -18.54
C ALA A 164 2.94 1.54 -18.98
N ALA A 165 2.98 1.79 -20.29
CA ALA A 165 3.29 3.09 -20.87
C ALA A 165 2.21 4.13 -20.50
N ARG A 166 0.94 3.75 -20.70
CA ARG A 166 -0.22 4.60 -20.40
C ARG A 166 -0.28 4.98 -18.92
N ILE A 167 -0.10 4.03 -18.01
CA ILE A 167 -0.11 4.28 -16.56
C ILE A 167 0.99 5.27 -16.18
N ASN A 168 2.21 5.13 -16.73
CA ASN A 168 3.30 6.06 -16.45
C ASN A 168 3.03 7.46 -16.99
N ALA A 169 2.50 7.57 -18.22
CA ALA A 169 2.09 8.85 -18.80
C ALA A 169 0.99 9.52 -17.95
N ILE A 170 -0.03 8.78 -17.53
CA ILE A 170 -1.13 9.25 -16.68
C ILE A 170 -0.61 9.72 -15.32
N GLN A 171 0.24 8.93 -14.65
CA GLN A 171 0.82 9.30 -13.36
C GLN A 171 1.68 10.56 -13.47
N PHE A 172 2.36 10.76 -14.60
CA PHE A 172 3.12 11.97 -14.86
C PHE A 172 2.21 13.17 -15.06
N ILE A 173 1.22 13.08 -15.95
CA ILE A 173 0.24 14.14 -16.21
C ILE A 173 -0.48 14.54 -14.92
N ALA A 174 -0.88 13.57 -14.09
CA ALA A 174 -1.50 13.79 -12.80
C ALA A 174 -0.64 14.61 -11.82
N ARG A 175 0.68 14.56 -11.95
CA ARG A 175 1.63 15.28 -11.09
C ARG A 175 2.00 16.67 -11.60
N LEU A 176 1.64 17.01 -12.84
CA LEU A 176 1.86 18.35 -13.38
C LEU A 176 1.18 19.38 -12.48
N ALA A 177 1.98 20.30 -11.97
CA ALA A 177 1.53 21.33 -11.06
C ALA A 177 2.18 22.66 -11.39
N ARG A 178 1.39 23.72 -11.27
CA ARG A 178 1.82 25.10 -11.31
C ARG A 178 2.70 25.36 -10.08
N PRO A 179 3.79 26.12 -10.23
CA PRO A 179 4.54 26.60 -9.09
C PRO A 179 3.61 27.41 -8.18
N PRO A 180 3.80 27.35 -6.85
CA PRO A 180 2.94 28.08 -5.93
C PRO A 180 3.07 29.58 -6.15
N ALA A 181 1.94 30.29 -6.08
CA ALA A 181 1.89 31.74 -6.26
C ALA A 181 2.64 32.52 -5.16
N GLN A 182 2.90 31.88 -4.01
CA GLN A 182 3.65 32.44 -2.89
C GLN A 182 4.72 31.44 -2.44
N ARG A 183 5.84 31.95 -1.90
CA ARG A 183 6.91 31.13 -1.34
C ARG A 183 6.35 30.30 -0.17
N GLY A 184 6.49 28.97 -0.25
CA GLY A 184 5.90 28.04 0.73
C GLY A 184 4.44 27.65 0.46
N GLY A 185 3.82 28.16 -0.62
CA GLY A 185 2.50 27.72 -1.05
C GLY A 185 2.50 26.29 -1.59
N ILE A 186 1.32 25.66 -1.61
CA ILE A 186 1.12 24.31 -2.14
C ILE A 186 1.04 24.39 -3.68
N PRO A 187 1.84 23.61 -4.43
CA PRO A 187 1.73 23.52 -5.88
C PRO A 187 0.33 23.08 -6.31
N ARG A 188 -0.27 23.79 -7.26
CA ARG A 188 -1.65 23.52 -7.72
C ARG A 188 -1.64 22.75 -9.03
N PRO A 189 -2.48 21.72 -9.21
CA PRO A 189 -2.64 21.05 -10.49
C PRO A 189 -3.00 22.02 -11.63
N TYR A 190 -2.65 21.67 -12.87
CA TYR A 190 -3.16 22.37 -14.05
C TYR A 190 -4.61 21.94 -14.34
N SER A 191 -5.47 22.86 -14.81
CA SER A 191 -6.91 22.62 -15.00
C SER A 191 -7.20 21.50 -16.00
N PHE A 192 -6.46 21.46 -17.12
CA PHE A 192 -6.60 20.43 -18.16
C PHE A 192 -6.38 18.99 -17.64
N VAL A 193 -5.66 18.82 -16.53
CA VAL A 193 -5.39 17.49 -15.94
C VAL A 193 -6.69 16.81 -15.55
N LEU A 194 -7.63 17.51 -14.93
CA LEU A 194 -8.89 16.90 -14.51
C LEU A 194 -9.70 16.43 -15.73
N THR A 195 -9.79 17.25 -16.76
CA THR A 195 -10.52 16.96 -18.00
C THR A 195 -9.99 15.71 -18.69
N ASP A 196 -8.67 15.63 -18.90
CA ASP A 196 -8.05 14.49 -19.58
C ASP A 196 -8.19 13.20 -18.74
N LEU A 197 -7.94 13.27 -17.42
CA LEU A 197 -8.03 12.10 -16.55
C LEU A 197 -9.46 11.57 -16.40
N LYS A 198 -10.46 12.46 -16.34
CA LYS A 198 -11.87 12.06 -16.32
C LYS A 198 -12.24 11.30 -17.58
N SER A 199 -11.83 11.79 -18.75
CA SER A 199 -12.07 11.09 -20.02
C SER A 199 -11.46 9.68 -20.04
N ILE A 200 -10.28 9.49 -19.44
CA ILE A 200 -9.64 8.17 -19.36
C ILE A 200 -10.37 7.24 -18.37
N TYR A 201 -10.83 7.79 -17.24
CA TYR A 201 -11.55 7.03 -16.21
C TYR A 201 -12.95 6.58 -16.67
N ASP A 202 -13.68 7.46 -17.37
CA ASP A 202 -15.05 7.22 -17.82
C ASP A 202 -15.12 6.21 -18.98
N ASP A 203 -14.06 6.10 -19.77
CA ASP A 203 -13.99 5.11 -20.86
C ASP A 203 -13.85 3.69 -20.32
N ALA A 204 -14.97 2.94 -20.42
CA ALA A 204 -15.08 1.56 -19.98
C ALA A 204 -14.20 0.58 -20.78
N ASN A 205 -13.70 0.97 -21.96
CA ASN A 205 -12.80 0.13 -22.76
C ASN A 205 -11.35 0.16 -22.23
N ASN A 206 -11.03 1.13 -21.36
CA ASN A 206 -9.72 1.18 -20.73
C ASN A 206 -9.54 0.06 -19.71
N SER A 207 -8.33 -0.51 -19.68
CA SER A 207 -7.98 -1.52 -18.69
C SER A 207 -8.06 -0.96 -17.27
N ASP A 208 -8.35 -1.85 -16.32
CA ASP A 208 -8.51 -1.47 -14.91
C ASP A 208 -7.31 -0.71 -14.35
N GLY A 209 -6.08 -1.09 -14.71
CA GLY A 209 -4.87 -0.38 -14.27
C GLY A 209 -4.78 1.05 -14.79
N VAL A 210 -5.21 1.29 -16.04
CA VAL A 210 -5.26 2.62 -16.65
C VAL A 210 -6.33 3.48 -15.96
N ARG A 211 -7.52 2.93 -15.74
CA ARG A 211 -8.60 3.62 -15.01
C ARG A 211 -8.21 3.91 -13.55
N ALA A 212 -7.51 2.98 -12.90
CA ALA A 212 -6.98 3.16 -11.55
C ALA A 212 -5.98 4.31 -11.47
N ALA A 213 -5.05 4.40 -12.43
CA ALA A 213 -4.08 5.48 -12.52
C ALA A 213 -4.77 6.83 -12.73
N ALA A 214 -5.79 6.88 -13.59
CA ALA A 214 -6.59 8.08 -13.82
C ALA A 214 -7.34 8.50 -12.55
N LEU A 215 -7.98 7.56 -11.85
CA LEU A 215 -8.69 7.80 -10.60
C LEU A 215 -7.76 8.33 -9.50
N GLN A 216 -6.55 7.78 -9.38
CA GLN A 216 -5.52 8.29 -8.47
C GLN A 216 -5.15 9.75 -8.80
N GLY A 217 -5.03 10.08 -10.09
CA GLY A 217 -4.73 11.44 -10.52
C GLY A 217 -5.88 12.42 -10.28
N ILE A 218 -7.13 11.98 -10.46
CA ILE A 218 -8.34 12.76 -10.09
C ILE A 218 -8.34 13.02 -8.58
N GLU A 219 -8.07 12.02 -7.75
CA GLU A 219 -7.98 12.20 -6.30
C GLU A 219 -6.93 13.23 -5.91
N ARG A 220 -5.75 13.18 -6.56
CA ARG A 220 -4.71 14.20 -6.38
C ARG A 220 -5.22 15.59 -6.79
N TYR A 221 -5.92 15.69 -7.91
CA TYR A 221 -6.46 16.98 -8.37
C TYR A 221 -7.41 17.57 -7.32
N VAL A 222 -8.39 16.80 -6.87
CA VAL A 222 -9.39 17.23 -5.87
C VAL A 222 -8.71 17.67 -4.57
N ARG A 223 -7.64 16.98 -4.14
CA ARG A 223 -6.93 17.26 -2.90
C ARG A 223 -6.19 18.59 -2.89
N TYR A 224 -5.59 18.96 -4.02
CA TYR A 224 -4.73 20.13 -4.11
C TYR A 224 -5.39 21.33 -4.81
N SER A 225 -6.60 21.15 -5.33
CA SER A 225 -7.39 22.23 -5.90
C SER A 225 -8.25 22.89 -4.82
N PRO A 226 -8.40 24.23 -4.86
CA PRO A 226 -9.31 24.91 -3.95
C PRO A 226 -10.77 24.51 -4.23
N SER A 227 -11.63 24.56 -3.21
CA SER A 227 -13.04 24.15 -3.34
C SER A 227 -13.86 24.98 -4.33
N ASN A 228 -13.39 26.18 -4.68
CA ASN A 228 -13.97 27.07 -5.68
C ASN A 228 -13.28 27.01 -7.06
N ASP A 229 -12.47 25.99 -7.33
CA ASP A 229 -11.87 25.77 -8.64
C ASP A 229 -12.96 25.57 -9.71
N ALA A 230 -12.92 26.38 -10.79
CA ALA A 230 -13.97 26.38 -11.81
C ALA A 230 -14.07 25.04 -12.55
N THR A 231 -12.92 24.39 -12.80
CA THR A 231 -12.87 23.08 -13.48
C THR A 231 -13.52 22.01 -12.60
N LEU A 232 -13.16 21.99 -11.30
CA LEU A 232 -13.74 21.07 -10.33
C LEU A 232 -15.25 21.31 -10.16
N ALA A 233 -15.67 22.57 -10.04
CA ALA A 233 -17.08 22.94 -9.92
C ALA A 233 -17.89 22.49 -11.14
N GLY A 234 -17.33 22.59 -12.35
CA GLY A 234 -17.99 22.18 -13.59
C GLY A 234 -18.25 20.68 -13.72
N VAL A 235 -17.50 19.82 -13.02
CA VAL A 235 -17.65 18.34 -13.08
C VAL A 235 -18.06 17.72 -11.74
N LYS A 236 -18.35 18.54 -10.73
CA LYS A 236 -18.57 18.11 -9.35
C LYS A 236 -19.70 17.07 -9.24
N ASP A 237 -20.82 17.32 -9.89
CA ASP A 237 -22.01 16.45 -9.78
C ASP A 237 -21.76 15.10 -10.46
N GLU A 238 -21.20 15.11 -11.67
CA GLU A 238 -20.82 13.88 -12.41
C GLU A 238 -19.79 13.05 -11.65
N LEU A 239 -18.77 13.71 -11.08
CA LEU A 239 -17.74 13.03 -10.32
C LEU A 239 -18.29 12.49 -9.00
N THR A 240 -19.17 13.23 -8.32
CA THR A 240 -19.87 12.75 -7.11
C THR A 240 -20.68 11.50 -7.43
N GLN A 241 -21.51 11.54 -8.48
CA GLN A 241 -22.31 10.40 -8.92
C GLN A 241 -21.44 9.18 -9.26
N SER A 242 -20.37 9.38 -10.02
CA SER A 242 -19.45 8.30 -10.42
C SER A 242 -18.75 7.67 -9.22
N MET A 243 -18.34 8.48 -8.24
CA MET A 243 -17.69 7.98 -7.03
C MET A 243 -18.68 7.25 -6.12
N THR A 244 -19.91 7.75 -5.96
CA THR A 244 -20.97 7.06 -5.23
C THR A 244 -21.30 5.72 -5.88
N GLN A 245 -21.44 5.69 -7.21
CA GLN A 245 -21.66 4.45 -7.94
C GLN A 245 -20.52 3.45 -7.76
N LEU A 246 -19.26 3.91 -7.73
CA LEU A 246 -18.10 3.04 -7.47
C LEU A 246 -18.11 2.46 -6.05
N LEU A 247 -18.61 3.21 -5.05
CA LEU A 247 -18.75 2.71 -3.68
C LEU A 247 -19.86 1.66 -3.54
N GLU A 248 -20.95 1.81 -4.30
CA GLU A 248 -22.12 0.94 -4.26
C GLU A 248 -21.97 -0.30 -5.15
N SER A 249 -21.13 -0.24 -6.19
CA SER A 249 -20.96 -1.34 -7.13
C SER A 249 -20.29 -2.57 -6.50
N ASP A 250 -20.68 -3.74 -6.98
CA ASP A 250 -19.92 -4.97 -6.77
C ASP A 250 -18.66 -5.01 -7.66
N PRO A 251 -17.63 -5.80 -7.28
CA PRO A 251 -16.48 -6.04 -8.12
C PRO A 251 -16.91 -6.56 -9.51
N PRO A 252 -16.48 -5.92 -10.62
CA PRO A 252 -16.74 -6.43 -11.95
C PRO A 252 -16.15 -7.83 -12.16
N THR A 253 -16.73 -8.58 -13.10
CA THR A 253 -16.28 -9.95 -13.40
C THR A 253 -14.77 -9.98 -13.69
N GLY A 254 -14.04 -10.82 -12.94
CA GLY A 254 -12.59 -10.98 -13.08
C GLY A 254 -11.74 -10.01 -12.24
N ARG A 255 -12.36 -9.03 -11.54
CA ARG A 255 -11.67 -8.16 -10.58
C ARG A 255 -11.72 -8.75 -9.18
N ASP A 256 -10.56 -8.83 -8.53
CA ASP A 256 -10.45 -9.23 -7.13
C ASP A 256 -11.12 -8.22 -6.18
N GLU A 257 -11.73 -8.69 -5.10
CA GLU A 257 -12.43 -7.85 -4.12
C GLU A 257 -11.50 -6.81 -3.47
N LEU A 258 -10.24 -7.16 -3.16
CA LEU A 258 -9.27 -6.22 -2.61
C LEU A 258 -8.83 -5.20 -3.65
N ALA A 259 -8.68 -5.62 -4.91
CA ALA A 259 -8.41 -4.69 -6.01
C ALA A 259 -9.56 -3.71 -6.22
N HIS A 260 -10.81 -4.15 -6.07
CA HIS A 260 -11.97 -3.27 -6.11
C HIS A 260 -12.02 -2.32 -4.92
N ALA A 261 -11.80 -2.81 -3.70
CA ALA A 261 -11.69 -1.99 -2.49
C ALA A 261 -10.59 -0.93 -2.61
N PHE A 262 -9.49 -1.26 -3.28
CA PHE A 262 -8.40 -0.33 -3.57
C PHE A 262 -8.84 0.84 -4.46
N LEU A 263 -9.77 0.62 -5.40
CA LEU A 263 -10.36 1.71 -6.19
C LEU A 263 -11.36 2.52 -5.37
N GLN A 264 -12.21 1.83 -4.60
CA GLN A 264 -13.21 2.47 -3.74
C GLN A 264 -12.58 3.44 -2.73
N ARG A 265 -11.35 3.18 -2.26
CA ARG A 265 -10.65 4.10 -1.35
C ARG A 265 -10.45 5.49 -1.97
N TYR A 266 -10.23 5.57 -3.29
CA TYR A 266 -10.07 6.86 -3.97
C TYR A 266 -11.41 7.58 -4.07
N ALA A 267 -12.50 6.84 -4.31
CA ALA A 267 -13.85 7.38 -4.26
C ALA A 267 -14.19 7.98 -2.89
N VAL A 268 -13.87 7.28 -1.79
CA VAL A 268 -14.00 7.82 -0.43
C VAL A 268 -13.22 9.13 -0.29
N SER A 269 -11.95 9.17 -0.69
CA SER A 269 -11.13 10.38 -0.57
C SER A 269 -11.67 11.56 -1.39
N ILE A 270 -12.10 11.31 -2.64
CA ILE A 270 -12.68 12.33 -3.52
C ILE A 270 -13.99 12.87 -2.93
N LEU A 271 -14.90 11.99 -2.51
CA LEU A 271 -16.19 12.37 -1.92
C LEU A 271 -16.01 13.15 -0.62
N THR A 272 -15.03 12.76 0.20
CA THR A 272 -14.73 13.45 1.47
C THR A 272 -14.41 14.92 1.25
N GLN A 273 -13.63 15.22 0.22
CA GLN A 273 -13.12 16.56 -0.06
C GLN A 273 -14.13 17.42 -0.83
N MET A 274 -14.89 16.82 -1.74
CA MET A 274 -15.71 17.58 -2.70
C MET A 274 -17.20 17.61 -2.34
N SER A 275 -17.76 16.53 -1.77
CA SER A 275 -19.19 16.45 -1.61
C SER A 275 -19.70 17.35 -0.49
N THR A 276 -20.89 17.93 -0.68
CA THR A 276 -21.61 18.73 0.31
C THR A 276 -22.76 17.97 0.95
N ASP A 277 -22.97 16.71 0.57
CA ASP A 277 -24.06 15.88 1.07
C ASP A 277 -23.75 15.33 2.48
N ALA A 278 -24.68 15.55 3.42
CA ALA A 278 -24.61 15.02 4.78
C ALA A 278 -24.89 13.51 4.85
N SER A 279 -25.48 12.91 3.80
CA SER A 279 -25.74 11.47 3.75
C SER A 279 -24.46 10.63 3.64
N ILE A 280 -23.36 11.21 3.17
CA ILE A 280 -22.08 10.52 2.95
C ILE A 280 -21.48 10.02 4.26
N GLY A 281 -21.67 10.75 5.36
CA GLY A 281 -21.26 10.28 6.68
C GLY A 281 -21.90 8.93 7.01
N LYS A 282 -23.21 8.79 6.78
CA LYS A 282 -23.93 7.52 6.98
C LYS A 282 -23.44 6.42 6.04
N GLN A 283 -23.18 6.75 4.77
CA GLN A 283 -22.66 5.80 3.81
C GLN A 283 -21.29 5.25 4.24
N PHE A 284 -20.38 6.12 4.70
CA PHE A 284 -19.06 5.68 5.19
C PHE A 284 -19.16 4.86 6.46
N VAL A 285 -20.08 5.20 7.38
CA VAL A 285 -20.37 4.37 8.54
C VAL A 285 -20.85 2.99 8.09
N SER A 286 -21.84 2.91 7.18
CA SER A 286 -22.36 1.64 6.66
C SER A 286 -21.27 0.77 6.02
N ILE A 287 -20.38 1.36 5.21
CA ILE A 287 -19.25 0.63 4.60
C ILE A 287 -18.27 0.17 5.69
N SER A 288 -18.02 1.01 6.68
CA SER A 288 -17.10 0.70 7.77
C SER A 288 -17.62 -0.36 8.74
N THR A 289 -18.94 -0.56 8.84
CA THR A 289 -19.57 -1.54 9.75
C THR A 289 -19.97 -2.85 9.07
N ASP A 290 -19.99 -2.91 7.73
CA ASP A 290 -20.33 -4.13 6.98
C ASP A 290 -19.23 -5.20 7.03
N GLU A 291 -19.42 -6.24 7.83
CA GLU A 291 -18.47 -7.34 8.04
C GLU A 291 -17.99 -8.00 6.73
N ASN A 292 -18.76 -7.94 5.64
CA ASN A 292 -18.39 -8.51 4.34
C ASN A 292 -17.42 -7.63 3.54
N LYS A 293 -17.32 -6.33 3.84
CA LYS A 293 -16.41 -5.43 3.14
C LYS A 293 -14.98 -5.64 3.60
N PRO A 294 -13.99 -5.68 2.67
CA PRO A 294 -12.59 -5.80 3.04
C PRO A 294 -12.14 -4.70 3.99
N ASN A 295 -11.25 -5.04 4.92
CA ASN A 295 -10.70 -4.08 5.90
C ASN A 295 -10.06 -2.86 5.23
N LEU A 296 -9.53 -3.00 4.00
CA LEU A 296 -8.94 -1.90 3.26
C LEU A 296 -9.93 -0.74 3.05
N ILE A 297 -11.16 -1.02 2.60
CA ILE A 297 -12.17 0.02 2.36
C ILE A 297 -12.92 0.39 3.64
N ALA A 298 -13.19 -0.58 4.51
CA ALA A 298 -13.91 -0.34 5.75
C ALA A 298 -13.14 0.59 6.70
N LEU A 299 -11.84 0.33 6.92
CA LEU A 299 -11.01 1.15 7.79
C LEU A 299 -10.73 2.52 7.18
N HIS A 300 -10.55 2.60 5.85
CA HIS A 300 -10.39 3.87 5.17
C HIS A 300 -11.64 4.74 5.26
N SER A 301 -12.82 4.13 5.14
CA SER A 301 -14.12 4.82 5.33
C SER A 301 -14.31 5.28 6.76
N ALA A 302 -13.95 4.45 7.75
CA ALA A 302 -13.96 4.85 9.17
C ALA A 302 -13.09 6.09 9.41
N ALA A 303 -11.85 6.08 8.94
CA ALA A 303 -10.94 7.20 9.09
C ALA A 303 -11.40 8.47 8.33
N ALA A 304 -12.08 8.31 7.18
CA ALA A 304 -12.57 9.43 6.40
C ALA A 304 -13.63 10.26 7.16
N ILE A 305 -14.38 9.66 8.09
CA ILE A 305 -15.36 10.35 8.95
C ILE A 305 -14.71 11.50 9.72
N ALA A 306 -13.44 11.36 10.14
CA ALA A 306 -12.66 12.42 10.78
C ALA A 306 -12.64 13.74 10.00
N ARG A 307 -12.69 13.64 8.67
CA ARG A 307 -12.55 14.77 7.73
C ARG A 307 -13.88 15.28 7.23
N LEU A 308 -14.99 14.86 7.84
CA LEU A 308 -16.35 15.27 7.53
C LEU A 308 -16.99 16.12 8.64
N PRO A 309 -16.32 17.17 9.19
CA PRO A 309 -16.91 17.94 10.28
C PRO A 309 -18.24 18.57 9.84
N GLY A 310 -19.29 18.35 10.62
CA GLY A 310 -20.64 18.87 10.36
C GLY A 310 -21.45 18.14 9.29
N LYS A 311 -20.94 17.06 8.67
CA LYS A 311 -21.66 16.26 7.66
C LYS A 311 -22.27 14.98 8.22
N MET A 312 -22.49 14.94 9.53
CA MET A 312 -23.24 13.88 10.19
C MET A 312 -23.97 14.52 11.38
N PRO A 313 -25.28 14.79 11.24
CA PRO A 313 -26.12 15.28 12.33
C PRO A 313 -26.00 14.43 13.61
N GLU A 314 -26.29 15.03 14.75
CA GLU A 314 -26.32 14.30 16.03
C GLU A 314 -27.39 13.20 15.99
N GLY A 315 -27.04 11.99 16.44
CA GLY A 315 -27.97 10.86 16.54
C GLY A 315 -28.32 10.17 15.22
N ASP A 316 -27.69 10.57 14.11
CA ASP A 316 -27.95 9.98 12.79
C ASP A 316 -27.42 8.55 12.63
N VAL A 317 -26.55 8.11 13.54
CA VAL A 317 -25.99 6.76 13.60
C VAL A 317 -25.93 6.30 15.06
N GLU A 318 -26.17 5.01 15.26
CA GLU A 318 -26.09 4.37 16.56
C GLU A 318 -24.62 4.19 16.97
N THR A 319 -24.06 5.19 17.66
CA THR A 319 -22.64 5.24 18.07
C THR A 319 -22.15 3.92 18.71
N GLN A 320 -22.95 3.33 19.60
CA GLN A 320 -22.56 2.10 20.29
C GLN A 320 -22.43 0.88 19.35
N GLU A 321 -23.36 0.72 18.41
CA GLU A 321 -23.28 -0.36 17.43
C GLU A 321 -22.11 -0.15 16.46
N VAL A 322 -21.81 1.10 16.08
CA VAL A 322 -20.62 1.42 15.28
C VAL A 322 -19.33 1.02 16.01
N LEU A 323 -19.19 1.41 17.28
CA LEU A 323 -18.01 1.07 18.10
C LEU A 323 -17.84 -0.45 18.27
N LYS A 324 -18.95 -1.16 18.46
CA LYS A 324 -18.98 -2.63 18.54
C LYS A 324 -18.49 -3.27 17.25
N GLN A 325 -18.97 -2.81 16.09
CA GLN A 325 -18.57 -3.33 14.78
C GLN A 325 -17.10 -3.01 14.47
N TRP A 326 -16.62 -1.81 14.81
CA TRP A 326 -15.20 -1.47 14.68
C TRP A 326 -14.33 -2.33 15.60
N SER A 327 -14.80 -2.63 16.82
CA SER A 327 -14.10 -3.53 17.75
C SER A 327 -13.99 -4.96 17.21
N LYS A 328 -15.07 -5.48 16.59
CA LYS A 328 -15.03 -6.78 15.88
C LYS A 328 -13.98 -6.81 14.78
N ARG A 329 -13.82 -5.72 14.02
CA ARG A 329 -12.78 -5.64 12.97
C ARG A 329 -11.37 -5.62 13.53
N VAL A 330 -11.15 -4.86 14.61
CA VAL A 330 -9.87 -4.84 15.32
C VAL A 330 -9.56 -6.25 15.83
N LEU A 331 -10.53 -6.90 16.48
CA LEU A 331 -10.43 -8.28 16.95
C LEU A 331 -10.06 -9.25 15.81
N ALA A 332 -10.76 -9.19 14.68
CA ALA A 332 -10.47 -10.04 13.52
C ALA A 332 -9.06 -9.81 12.96
N ALA A 333 -8.57 -8.56 12.96
CA ALA A 333 -7.19 -8.25 12.56
C ALA A 333 -6.16 -8.88 13.51
N TYR A 334 -6.42 -8.84 14.82
CA TYR A 334 -5.60 -9.49 15.84
C TYR A 334 -5.59 -11.01 15.69
N GLN A 335 -6.75 -11.64 15.54
CA GLN A 335 -6.88 -13.09 15.34
C GLN A 335 -6.19 -13.54 14.05
N SER A 336 -6.33 -12.77 12.96
CA SER A 336 -5.63 -13.03 11.69
C SER A 336 -4.11 -12.99 11.85
N GLU A 337 -3.60 -12.05 12.65
CA GLU A 337 -2.18 -11.90 12.90
C GLU A 337 -1.62 -13.00 13.80
N LEU A 338 -2.36 -13.39 14.86
CA LEU A 338 -2.06 -14.57 15.67
C LEU A 338 -2.01 -15.84 14.81
N ALA A 339 -2.98 -16.03 13.92
CA ALA A 339 -3.00 -17.17 13.00
C ALA A 339 -1.81 -17.16 12.02
N ARG A 340 -1.38 -15.97 11.54
CA ARG A 340 -0.20 -15.82 10.70
C ARG A 340 1.09 -16.18 11.46
N LEU A 341 1.25 -15.67 12.68
CA LEU A 341 2.41 -15.96 13.53
C LEU A 341 2.49 -17.45 13.88
N ALA A 342 1.36 -18.09 14.19
CA ALA A 342 1.30 -19.53 14.45
C ALA A 342 1.70 -20.39 13.22
N LYS A 343 1.38 -19.94 12.00
CA LYS A 343 1.81 -20.62 10.76
C LYS A 343 3.32 -20.50 10.52
N LEU A 344 3.92 -19.38 10.91
CA LEU A 344 5.38 -19.20 10.83
C LEU A 344 6.10 -20.19 11.75
N ASP A 345 5.60 -20.41 12.97
CA ASP A 345 6.20 -21.36 13.93
C ASP A 345 6.19 -22.80 13.39
N LYS A 346 5.11 -23.21 12.71
CA LYS A 346 5.03 -24.53 12.06
C LYS A 346 6.08 -24.69 10.94
N THR A 347 6.33 -23.63 10.19
CA THR A 347 7.26 -23.65 9.03
C THR A 347 8.72 -23.65 9.50
N THR A 348 9.05 -22.88 10.54
CA THR A 348 10.40 -22.88 11.15
C THR A 348 10.73 -24.24 11.79
N THR A 349 9.75 -24.92 12.35
CA THR A 349 9.94 -26.24 13.00
C THR A 349 10.04 -27.39 11.97
N THR A 350 9.49 -27.23 10.77
CA THR A 350 9.57 -28.22 9.68
C THR A 350 10.76 -27.99 8.73
N GLN A 351 11.42 -26.83 8.76
CA GLN A 351 12.67 -26.61 8.03
C GLN A 351 13.92 -27.05 8.82
N GLY A 352 13.90 -28.31 9.23
CA GLY A 352 15.09 -29.16 9.20
C GLY A 352 15.36 -29.69 7.79
N VAL A 353 15.01 -28.93 6.73
CA VAL A 353 15.49 -29.21 5.38
C VAL A 353 16.98 -28.89 5.41
N ARG A 354 17.79 -29.88 5.80
CA ARG A 354 19.21 -29.92 5.47
C ARG A 354 19.25 -29.66 3.97
N GLN A 355 19.69 -28.46 3.58
CA GLN A 355 20.20 -28.30 2.22
C GLN A 355 21.15 -29.48 1.99
N PRO A 356 21.06 -30.20 0.87
CA PRO A 356 22.08 -31.19 0.55
C PRO A 356 23.42 -30.47 0.70
N ALA A 357 24.34 -31.08 1.45
CA ALA A 357 25.64 -30.47 1.71
C ALA A 357 26.25 -30.03 0.39
N ALA A 358 26.93 -28.87 0.37
CA ALA A 358 27.51 -28.35 -0.87
C ALA A 358 28.31 -29.47 -1.59
N PRO A 359 28.24 -29.61 -2.91
CA PRO A 359 28.90 -30.70 -3.65
C PRO A 359 30.40 -30.82 -3.35
N GLU A 360 31.06 -29.72 -2.98
CA GLU A 360 32.46 -29.67 -2.53
C GLU A 360 32.73 -30.47 -1.25
N SER A 361 31.72 -30.69 -0.41
CA SER A 361 31.83 -31.49 0.82
C SER A 361 31.85 -33.00 0.57
N PHE A 362 31.45 -33.45 -0.63
CA PHE A 362 31.54 -34.86 -1.06
C PHE A 362 32.87 -35.21 -1.74
N LEU A 363 33.69 -34.21 -2.07
CA LEU A 363 34.98 -34.38 -2.75
C LEU A 363 36.19 -34.19 -1.81
N LYS A 364 35.97 -33.83 -0.54
CA LYS A 364 37.05 -33.78 0.44
C LYS A 364 37.19 -35.15 1.09
N GLU A 365 38.30 -35.83 0.83
CA GLU A 365 38.74 -36.96 1.64
C GLU A 365 38.67 -36.55 3.11
N THR A 366 37.93 -37.33 3.89
CA THR A 366 37.84 -37.17 5.34
C THR A 366 39.25 -37.29 5.93
N LYS A 367 39.87 -36.16 6.26
CA LYS A 367 41.07 -36.15 7.09
C LYS A 367 40.73 -36.75 8.46
N ASP A 368 41.59 -37.68 8.88
CA ASP A 368 41.49 -38.40 10.15
C ASP A 368 41.28 -37.45 11.34
N PRO A 369 40.37 -37.76 12.28
CA PRO A 369 40.03 -36.90 13.43
C PRO A 369 41.15 -36.80 14.49
N ASN A 370 42.37 -37.26 14.20
CA ASN A 370 43.50 -37.27 15.14
C ASN A 370 44.68 -36.39 14.71
N GLU A 371 44.57 -35.60 13.64
CA GLU A 371 45.63 -34.69 13.22
C GLU A 371 45.57 -33.38 14.06
N LYS A 372 46.36 -33.33 15.14
CA LYS A 372 46.58 -32.11 15.93
C LYS A 372 47.32 -31.08 15.07
N THR A 373 46.62 -30.04 14.61
CA THR A 373 47.25 -28.87 14.00
C THR A 373 48.10 -28.13 15.03
N ALA A 374 49.42 -28.11 14.81
CA ALA A 374 50.37 -27.33 15.58
C ALA A 374 50.23 -25.84 15.24
N ALA A 375 50.20 -25.01 16.29
CA ALA A 375 50.33 -23.57 16.19
C ALA A 375 51.74 -23.21 15.69
N ALA A 376 51.83 -22.34 14.67
CA ALA A 376 53.07 -21.63 14.34
C ALA A 376 52.77 -20.23 13.80
N LEU A 377 53.16 -19.24 14.60
CA LEU A 377 53.52 -17.88 14.15
C LEU A 377 54.62 -17.94 13.09
N GLY A 378 54.66 -16.97 12.17
CA GLY A 378 55.89 -16.67 11.44
C GLY A 378 55.73 -15.79 10.21
N MET A 379 56.24 -14.57 10.31
CA MET A 379 56.32 -13.55 9.26
C MET A 379 57.25 -13.93 8.08
N ARG A 380 57.00 -13.24 6.96
CA ARG A 380 58.00 -12.65 6.02
C ARG A 380 58.45 -13.51 4.83
N GLY A 381 58.35 -12.91 3.63
CA GLY A 381 59.37 -13.09 2.58
C GLY A 381 58.88 -13.45 1.19
N GLU A 382 58.64 -12.42 0.39
CA GLU A 382 58.74 -12.28 -1.07
C GLU A 382 59.29 -13.45 -1.92
N SER A 383 58.55 -13.78 -2.98
CA SER A 383 58.97 -13.95 -4.39
C SER A 383 57.90 -14.77 -5.14
N MET A 384 57.58 -14.60 -6.42
CA MET A 384 57.67 -13.54 -7.42
C MET A 384 56.86 -14.10 -8.62
N MET A 385 56.20 -13.23 -9.38
CA MET A 385 55.66 -13.45 -10.75
C MET A 385 54.41 -14.33 -10.94
N GLU A 386 53.26 -13.70 -11.22
CA GLU A 386 52.68 -13.60 -12.58
C GLU A 386 51.57 -12.53 -12.58
N MET A 387 51.79 -11.46 -13.35
CA MET A 387 50.79 -10.45 -13.70
C MET A 387 50.01 -10.97 -14.92
N ASP A 388 48.69 -11.01 -14.85
CA ASP A 388 47.78 -10.29 -15.75
C ASP A 388 46.32 -10.54 -15.33
N ASP A 389 45.41 -9.64 -15.72
CA ASP A 389 43.94 -9.66 -15.52
C ASP A 389 43.36 -9.10 -14.20
N MET A 390 43.80 -7.89 -13.81
CA MET A 390 43.01 -7.05 -12.90
C MET A 390 42.86 -5.61 -13.43
N TYR A 391 42.00 -5.39 -14.42
CA TYR A 391 41.36 -4.09 -14.71
C TYR A 391 40.01 -4.33 -15.41
N GLY A 392 38.88 -4.10 -14.72
CA GLY A 392 37.55 -4.21 -15.32
C GLY A 392 36.35 -4.33 -14.38
N MET A 393 36.49 -4.17 -13.06
CA MET A 393 35.34 -3.98 -12.17
C MET A 393 35.20 -2.50 -11.80
N GLU A 394 34.51 -1.75 -12.66
CA GLU A 394 33.88 -0.50 -12.26
C GLU A 394 32.77 -0.81 -11.26
N MET A 395 33.03 -0.47 -10.00
CA MET A 395 32.02 -0.41 -8.95
C MET A 395 31.17 0.84 -9.15
N GLU A 396 30.03 0.70 -9.82
CA GLU A 396 28.99 1.73 -9.89
C GLU A 396 28.19 1.71 -8.58
N MET A 397 28.72 2.40 -7.56
CA MET A 397 27.94 2.89 -6.43
C MET A 397 27.25 4.19 -6.85
N GLU A 398 26.05 4.09 -7.41
CA GLU A 398 25.15 5.25 -7.57
C GLU A 398 23.75 4.88 -7.04
N GLY A 399 23.26 5.64 -6.05
CA GLY A 399 21.82 5.77 -5.82
C GLY A 399 21.16 5.02 -4.66
N MET A 400 21.80 4.84 -3.49
CA MET A 400 21.01 4.72 -2.24
C MET A 400 20.54 6.11 -1.80
N GLU A 401 19.37 6.54 -2.29
CA GLU A 401 18.69 7.74 -1.81
C GLU A 401 18.18 7.50 -0.38
N MET A 402 18.93 8.05 0.58
CA MET A 402 18.45 8.37 1.92
C MET A 402 17.42 9.50 1.82
N GLU A 403 16.15 9.13 1.73
CA GLU A 403 15.03 10.05 1.86
C GLU A 403 14.75 10.29 3.37
N GLY A 404 14.99 11.52 3.85
CA GLY A 404 14.35 12.04 5.06
C GLY A 404 15.19 12.19 6.31
N MET A 405 16.30 12.94 6.26
CA MET A 405 16.77 13.72 7.42
C MET A 405 16.72 15.19 7.06
N ASP A 406 15.66 15.85 7.56
CA ASP A 406 15.44 17.28 7.50
C ASP A 406 16.51 17.98 8.35
N GLU A 407 17.25 18.89 7.71
CA GLU A 407 18.25 19.74 8.33
C GLU A 407 17.57 20.81 9.17
N SER A 408 17.32 20.49 10.43
CA SER A 408 17.25 21.49 11.50
C SER A 408 18.31 21.16 12.55
N MET A 409 19.59 21.28 12.18
CA MET A 409 20.66 21.37 13.17
C MET A 409 21.48 22.65 12.94
N ASP A 410 21.09 23.61 13.76
CA ASP A 410 21.74 24.84 14.12
C ASP A 410 23.26 24.68 14.28
N MET A 411 23.98 25.62 13.67
CA MET A 411 25.43 25.74 13.66
C MET A 411 25.92 26.29 14.99
N SER A 412 25.82 25.49 16.05
CA SER A 412 26.52 25.75 17.30
C SER A 412 26.82 24.45 18.05
N MET A 413 28.08 24.00 18.02
CA MET A 413 28.79 23.29 19.10
C MET A 413 30.08 22.65 18.56
N MET A 414 31.08 23.50 18.31
CA MET A 414 32.46 23.09 18.60
C MET A 414 32.60 23.04 20.12
N GLY A 415 32.69 21.85 20.68
CA GLY A 415 32.82 21.66 22.13
C GLY A 415 33.21 20.23 22.46
N MET A 416 34.50 19.94 22.37
CA MET A 416 35.14 18.78 22.99
C MET A 416 34.68 18.66 24.45
N GLY A 417 33.89 17.64 24.75
CA GLY A 417 33.36 17.40 26.09
C GLY A 417 33.10 15.92 26.30
N MET A 418 34.10 15.25 26.87
CA MET A 418 34.00 13.93 27.49
C MET A 418 32.79 13.87 28.45
N GLY A 419 31.69 13.31 27.98
CA GLY A 419 30.53 12.97 28.79
C GLY A 419 30.18 11.51 28.55
N MET A 420 30.56 10.65 29.49
CA MET A 420 30.03 9.29 29.64
C MET A 420 28.53 9.36 29.93
N GLY A 421 27.74 9.69 28.92
CA GLY A 421 26.30 9.51 28.92
C GLY A 421 26.03 8.06 28.56
N MET A 422 25.51 7.30 29.52
CA MET A 422 24.81 6.04 29.28
C MET A 422 23.94 6.20 28.02
N ARG A 423 24.34 5.57 26.92
CA ARG A 423 23.43 5.39 25.79
C ARG A 423 22.18 4.71 26.35
N PRO A 424 20.97 5.21 26.10
CA PRO A 424 19.77 4.46 26.44
C PRO A 424 19.95 3.06 25.85
N LEU A 425 19.74 2.03 26.68
CA LEU A 425 19.83 0.62 26.29
C LEU A 425 19.13 0.48 24.94
N ALA A 426 19.91 0.33 23.87
CA ALA A 426 19.37 0.14 22.54
C ALA A 426 18.46 -1.07 22.64
N ALA A 427 17.16 -0.87 22.41
CA ALA A 427 16.18 -1.94 22.42
C ALA A 427 16.74 -3.05 21.53
N LYS A 428 16.79 -4.28 22.06
CA LYS A 428 17.32 -5.42 21.31
C LYS A 428 16.60 -5.46 19.95
N PRO A 429 17.32 -5.68 18.83
CA PRO A 429 16.71 -5.67 17.52
C PRO A 429 15.56 -6.67 17.50
N GLN A 430 14.33 -6.16 17.37
CA GLN A 430 13.14 -7.00 17.34
C GLN A 430 13.12 -7.81 16.02
N PRO A 431 12.63 -9.05 16.03
CA PRO A 431 12.38 -9.80 14.80
C PRO A 431 11.53 -9.00 13.81
N ALA A 432 11.88 -9.05 12.52
CA ALA A 432 11.19 -8.32 11.46
C ALA A 432 9.68 -8.63 11.41
N GLU A 433 9.27 -9.83 11.82
CA GLU A 433 7.85 -10.23 11.84
C GLU A 433 7.07 -9.50 12.94
N ILE A 434 7.70 -9.20 14.09
CA ILE A 434 7.09 -8.42 15.17
C ILE A 434 6.93 -6.97 14.70
N VAL A 435 7.95 -6.40 14.07
CA VAL A 435 7.89 -5.04 13.52
C VAL A 435 6.78 -4.92 12.47
N ALA A 436 6.68 -5.89 11.55
CA ALA A 436 5.61 -5.91 10.56
C ALA A 436 4.21 -6.06 11.20
N SER A 437 4.07 -6.96 12.18
CA SER A 437 2.83 -7.16 12.94
C SER A 437 2.41 -5.88 13.66
N ARG A 438 3.32 -5.24 14.40
CA ARG A 438 3.06 -3.97 15.09
C ARG A 438 2.64 -2.89 14.12
N LYS A 439 3.34 -2.72 12.99
CA LYS A 439 2.97 -1.74 11.95
C LYS A 439 1.55 -1.96 11.44
N LYS A 440 1.20 -3.22 11.14
CA LYS A 440 -0.13 -3.57 10.64
C LYS A 440 -1.24 -3.32 11.68
N LEU A 441 -1.07 -3.80 12.92
CA LEU A 441 -2.07 -3.64 13.98
C LEU A 441 -2.21 -2.17 14.42
N ASN A 442 -1.09 -1.43 14.54
CA ASN A 442 -1.13 0.01 14.79
C ASN A 442 -1.84 0.76 13.68
N HIS A 443 -1.66 0.38 12.41
CA HIS A 443 -2.39 1.01 11.32
C HIS A 443 -3.91 0.81 11.46
N VAL A 444 -4.36 -0.40 11.79
CA VAL A 444 -5.79 -0.68 12.03
C VAL A 444 -6.33 0.16 13.19
N LEU A 445 -5.64 0.15 14.33
CA LEU A 445 -6.02 0.94 15.51
C LEU A 445 -6.06 2.44 15.18
N GLN A 446 -5.07 2.94 14.45
CA GLN A 446 -5.00 4.34 14.05
C GLN A 446 -6.16 4.76 13.14
N GLN A 447 -6.57 3.92 12.18
CA GLN A 447 -7.72 4.23 11.33
C GLN A 447 -9.02 4.33 12.14
N VAL A 448 -9.23 3.40 13.07
CA VAL A 448 -10.39 3.39 13.96
C VAL A 448 -10.36 4.60 14.91
N LEU A 449 -9.22 4.89 15.53
CA LEU A 449 -9.05 6.05 16.42
C LEU A 449 -9.33 7.36 15.69
N MET A 450 -8.77 7.52 14.49
CA MET A 450 -9.06 8.67 13.64
C MET A 450 -10.55 8.77 13.33
N GLY A 451 -11.22 7.64 13.04
CA GLY A 451 -12.68 7.63 12.83
C GLY A 451 -13.49 8.04 14.06
N VAL A 452 -13.07 7.67 15.28
CA VAL A 452 -13.79 8.03 16.52
C VAL A 452 -13.53 9.47 16.95
N THR A 453 -12.27 9.86 17.08
CA THR A 453 -11.87 11.12 17.74
C THR A 453 -11.49 12.23 16.77
N GLY A 454 -11.33 11.91 15.48
CA GLY A 454 -10.67 12.77 14.51
C GLY A 454 -9.15 12.82 14.64
N GLN A 455 -8.58 12.23 15.70
CA GLN A 455 -7.15 12.23 16.00
C GLN A 455 -6.61 10.80 15.93
N GLY A 456 -5.76 10.51 14.95
CA GLY A 456 -5.15 9.18 14.77
C GLY A 456 -4.02 8.86 15.76
N LYS A 457 -4.10 9.37 17.00
CA LYS A 457 -3.06 9.21 18.03
C LYS A 457 -3.69 8.92 19.40
N VAL A 458 -2.94 8.23 20.25
CA VAL A 458 -3.28 8.03 21.66
C VAL A 458 -3.04 9.35 22.39
N VAL A 459 -3.97 9.71 23.27
CA VAL A 459 -3.91 10.91 24.13
C VAL A 459 -3.74 10.43 25.57
N GLU A 460 -2.94 11.15 26.36
CA GLU A 460 -2.68 10.80 27.76
C GLU A 460 -3.93 10.90 28.63
N ASP A 461 -4.76 11.92 28.39
CA ASP A 461 -6.04 12.11 29.05
C ASP A 461 -7.21 12.03 28.05
N VAL A 462 -8.03 10.97 28.16
CA VAL A 462 -9.21 10.76 27.32
C VAL A 462 -10.28 11.84 27.57
N GLU A 463 -10.32 12.42 28.77
CA GLU A 463 -11.30 13.46 29.11
C GLU A 463 -11.02 14.78 28.41
N SER A 464 -9.75 15.03 28.07
CA SER A 464 -9.29 16.21 27.32
C SER A 464 -9.71 16.20 25.83
N ILE A 465 -10.18 15.06 25.32
CA ILE A 465 -10.60 14.93 23.91
C ILE A 465 -11.90 15.71 23.69
N GLN A 466 -11.79 16.81 22.94
CA GLN A 466 -12.95 17.57 22.51
C GLN A 466 -13.71 16.81 21.41
N ALA A 467 -15.04 16.82 21.47
CA ALA A 467 -15.92 16.23 20.45
C ALA A 467 -16.00 17.09 19.18
N THR A 468 -14.84 17.45 18.61
CA THR A 468 -14.72 18.35 17.45
C THR A 468 -14.54 17.61 16.13
N GLY A 469 -14.30 16.30 16.16
CA GLY A 469 -14.15 15.48 14.95
C GLY A 469 -14.55 14.02 15.13
N GLY A 470 -14.65 13.30 14.01
CA GLY A 470 -14.98 11.88 13.98
C GLY A 470 -16.41 11.57 14.46
N LEU A 471 -16.62 10.33 14.89
CA LEU A 471 -17.89 9.85 15.44
C LEU A 471 -18.30 10.62 16.71
N MET A 472 -17.34 11.07 17.52
CA MET A 472 -17.62 11.84 18.74
C MET A 472 -18.31 13.18 18.46
N ALA A 473 -18.05 13.82 17.31
CA ALA A 473 -18.71 15.07 16.94
C ALA A 473 -20.21 14.91 16.63
N SER A 474 -20.65 13.70 16.34
CA SER A 474 -22.04 13.36 15.98
C SER A 474 -22.71 12.47 17.01
N ALA A 475 -21.99 12.09 18.08
CA ALA A 475 -22.50 11.25 19.13
C ALA A 475 -23.37 12.07 20.10
N PRO A 476 -24.55 11.55 20.50
CA PRO A 476 -25.37 12.21 21.48
C PRO A 476 -24.70 12.23 22.86
N ALA A 477 -25.07 13.20 23.70
CA ALA A 477 -24.39 13.45 24.98
C ALA A 477 -24.36 12.24 25.92
N ASP A 478 -25.39 11.38 25.86
CA ASP A 478 -25.50 10.13 26.61
C ASP A 478 -24.52 9.04 26.11
N ALA A 479 -24.17 9.04 24.82
CA ALA A 479 -23.23 8.11 24.22
C ALA A 479 -21.75 8.52 24.41
N LEU A 480 -21.47 9.78 24.75
CA LEU A 480 -20.09 10.28 24.90
C LEU A 480 -19.34 9.59 26.05
N ALA A 481 -19.98 9.37 27.19
CA ALA A 481 -19.36 8.71 28.34
C ALA A 481 -18.93 7.27 28.01
N ALA A 482 -19.82 6.50 27.37
CA ALA A 482 -19.51 5.15 26.92
C ALA A 482 -18.43 5.14 25.82
N THR A 483 -18.41 6.14 24.93
CA THR A 483 -17.37 6.29 23.91
C THR A 483 -15.99 6.56 24.53
N LYS A 484 -15.92 7.42 25.56
CA LYS A 484 -14.68 7.68 26.31
C LYS A 484 -14.19 6.42 27.04
N GLN A 485 -15.08 5.68 27.70
CA GLN A 485 -14.73 4.41 28.33
C GLN A 485 -14.16 3.40 27.32
N TRP A 486 -14.79 3.31 26.14
CA TRP A 486 -14.31 2.48 25.04
C TRP A 486 -12.92 2.91 24.55
N LEU A 487 -12.67 4.22 24.41
CA LEU A 487 -11.35 4.77 24.03
C LEU A 487 -10.28 4.42 25.06
N THR A 488 -10.57 4.48 26.36
CA THR A 488 -9.64 4.08 27.42
C THR A 488 -9.19 2.63 27.24
N SER A 489 -10.12 1.72 26.98
CA SER A 489 -9.78 0.30 26.73
C SER A 489 -8.95 0.13 25.46
N LEU A 490 -9.24 0.87 24.39
CA LEU A 490 -8.47 0.79 23.15
C LEU A 490 -7.07 1.40 23.26
N PHE A 491 -6.91 2.47 24.06
CA PHE A 491 -5.61 3.05 24.38
C PHE A 491 -4.75 2.10 25.21
N GLU A 492 -5.34 1.36 26.15
CA GLU A 492 -4.64 0.30 26.89
C GLU A 492 -4.14 -0.80 25.94
N VAL A 493 -4.99 -1.28 25.02
CA VAL A 493 -4.60 -2.25 23.98
C VAL A 493 -3.45 -1.72 23.12
N THR A 494 -3.52 -0.45 22.70
CA THR A 494 -2.48 0.21 21.89
C THR A 494 -1.16 0.36 22.66
N GLY A 495 -1.23 0.70 23.94
CA GLY A 495 -0.06 0.79 24.83
C GLY A 495 0.62 -0.56 25.01
N GLN A 496 -0.15 -1.61 25.30
CA GLN A 496 0.37 -2.96 25.45
C GLN A 496 0.95 -3.53 24.13
N LEU A 497 0.33 -3.25 22.98
CA LEU A 497 0.87 -3.63 21.66
C LEU A 497 2.26 -3.02 21.40
N ASN A 498 2.48 -1.80 21.87
CA ASN A 498 3.70 -1.03 21.65
C ASN A 498 4.72 -1.16 22.79
N ASP A 499 4.49 -2.04 23.77
CA ASP A 499 5.42 -2.26 24.86
C ASP A 499 6.80 -2.73 24.33
N ASN A 500 7.84 -1.99 24.69
CA ASN A 500 9.22 -2.25 24.30
C ASN A 500 9.80 -3.50 24.99
N THR A 501 9.15 -4.02 26.04
CA THR A 501 9.55 -5.24 26.74
C THR A 501 9.15 -6.53 26.00
N LEU A 502 8.27 -6.44 24.99
CA LEU A 502 7.86 -7.54 24.11
C LEU A 502 8.92 -7.79 23.02
N ASP A 503 10.12 -8.15 23.47
CA ASP A 503 11.33 -8.33 22.67
C ASP A 503 11.41 -9.67 21.93
N THR A 504 10.60 -10.65 22.34
CA THR A 504 10.58 -12.00 21.77
C THR A 504 9.22 -12.36 21.21
N ARG A 505 9.20 -13.20 20.17
CA ARG A 505 7.96 -13.65 19.50
C ARG A 505 6.99 -14.28 20.50
N LYS A 506 7.46 -15.13 21.41
CA LYS A 506 6.63 -15.78 22.43
C LYS A 506 5.94 -14.77 23.34
N LYS A 507 6.68 -13.81 23.91
CA LYS A 507 6.10 -12.74 24.74
C LYS A 507 5.08 -11.92 23.95
N TYR A 508 5.42 -11.58 22.70
CA TYR A 508 4.55 -10.80 21.83
C TYR A 508 3.24 -11.54 21.51
N VAL A 509 3.28 -12.83 21.18
CA VAL A 509 2.09 -13.66 20.94
C VAL A 509 1.22 -13.76 22.20
N THR A 510 1.82 -14.02 23.37
CA THR A 510 1.06 -14.06 24.64
C THR A 510 0.39 -12.72 24.94
N ALA A 511 1.08 -11.60 24.73
CA ALA A 511 0.48 -10.28 24.90
C ALA A 511 -0.67 -10.01 23.93
N LEU A 512 -0.56 -10.46 22.67
CA LEU A 512 -1.66 -10.37 21.70
C LEU A 512 -2.86 -11.25 22.12
N GLU A 513 -2.63 -12.45 22.66
CA GLU A 513 -3.68 -13.34 23.18
C GLU A 513 -4.41 -12.73 24.38
N GLU A 514 -3.70 -12.03 25.27
CA GLU A 514 -4.30 -11.30 26.39
C GLU A 514 -5.19 -10.15 25.90
N GLN A 515 -4.76 -9.43 24.86
CA GLN A 515 -5.52 -8.33 24.26
C GLN A 515 -6.78 -8.82 23.53
N VAL A 516 -6.79 -10.05 23.00
CA VAL A 516 -7.98 -10.63 22.34
C VAL A 516 -9.17 -10.67 23.28
N ALA A 517 -9.01 -11.03 24.55
CA ALA A 517 -10.11 -11.08 25.51
C ALA A 517 -10.72 -9.68 25.77
N THR A 518 -9.88 -8.64 25.83
CA THR A 518 -10.31 -7.24 25.94
C THR A 518 -11.08 -6.82 24.70
N LEU A 519 -10.59 -7.17 23.50
CA LEU A 519 -11.23 -6.84 22.23
C LEU A 519 -12.55 -7.62 22.02
N GLU A 520 -12.66 -8.86 22.50
CA GLU A 520 -13.90 -9.64 22.52
C GLU A 520 -14.97 -8.97 23.39
N ALA A 521 -14.61 -8.52 24.59
CA ALA A 521 -15.53 -7.78 25.44
C ALA A 521 -16.04 -6.50 24.76
N LEU A 522 -15.16 -5.73 24.12
CA LEU A 522 -15.54 -4.54 23.35
C LEU A 522 -16.42 -4.87 22.12
N ALA A 523 -16.11 -5.96 21.41
CA ALA A 523 -16.86 -6.45 20.26
C ALA A 523 -18.27 -6.97 20.61
N GLU A 524 -18.52 -7.30 21.87
CA GLU A 524 -19.83 -7.67 22.39
C GLU A 524 -20.57 -6.49 23.06
N GLY A 525 -19.94 -5.33 23.18
CA GLY A 525 -20.49 -4.16 23.88
C GLY A 525 -20.48 -4.31 25.41
N ARG A 526 -19.63 -5.19 25.96
CA ARG A 526 -19.46 -5.38 27.41
C ARG A 526 -18.39 -4.44 27.94
N SER A 527 -18.62 -3.87 29.13
CA SER A 527 -17.58 -3.11 29.83
C SER A 527 -16.42 -4.03 30.17
N VAL A 528 -15.20 -3.65 29.80
CA VAL A 528 -13.98 -4.39 30.14
C VAL A 528 -13.73 -4.27 31.64
N THR A 529 -14.17 -5.25 32.43
CA THR A 529 -13.64 -5.44 33.78
C THR A 529 -12.24 -6.00 33.61
N LYS A 530 -11.22 -5.23 34.00
CA LYS A 530 -9.81 -5.67 34.02
C LYS A 530 -9.76 -7.11 34.51
N ARG A 531 -9.39 -8.05 33.62
CA ARG A 531 -8.85 -9.31 34.10
C ARG A 531 -7.55 -8.89 34.78
N ALA A 532 -7.46 -9.09 36.09
CA ALA A 532 -6.24 -8.83 36.83
C ALA A 532 -5.09 -9.39 35.99
N SER A 533 -4.17 -8.52 35.57
CA SER A 533 -3.00 -8.95 34.81
C SER A 533 -2.45 -10.13 35.58
N THR A 534 -2.31 -11.27 34.89
CA THR A 534 -1.82 -12.47 35.56
C THR A 534 -0.31 -12.32 35.67
N ASN A 535 0.12 -11.31 36.43
CA ASN A 535 1.33 -11.35 37.24
C ASN A 535 1.11 -12.42 38.32
N ALA A 536 0.90 -13.67 37.92
CA ALA A 536 1.17 -14.78 38.79
C ALA A 536 2.71 -14.87 38.85
N PRO A 537 3.34 -14.53 39.98
CA PRO A 537 4.77 -14.72 40.11
C PRO A 537 5.04 -16.21 40.02
N VAL A 538 5.74 -16.64 38.96
CA VAL A 538 6.42 -17.93 38.97
C VAL A 538 7.52 -17.79 40.02
N PHE A 539 7.27 -18.41 41.18
CA PHE A 539 8.04 -18.47 42.43
C PHE A 539 7.92 -17.27 43.41
N ARG A 540 7.13 -17.46 44.47
CA ARG A 540 7.31 -16.80 45.78
C ARG A 540 7.74 -17.85 46.81
N PHE A 541 8.90 -17.62 47.44
CA PHE A 541 9.28 -18.22 48.73
C PHE A 541 9.50 -17.07 49.73
N GLY A 542 8.66 -17.02 50.79
CA GLY A 542 8.81 -16.20 52.03
C GLY A 542 8.79 -14.67 51.85
N ASN A 543 8.14 -13.84 52.64
CA ASN A 543 7.84 -13.88 54.08
C ASN A 543 6.64 -12.94 54.36
N PRO A 544 5.83 -13.16 55.41
CA PRO A 544 4.57 -12.45 55.65
C PRO A 544 4.70 -11.43 56.79
N LEU A 545 4.72 -10.13 56.48
CA LEU A 545 4.37 -9.04 57.41
C LEU A 545 3.85 -7.84 56.59
N ASP A 546 2.52 -7.78 56.53
CA ASP A 546 1.55 -6.65 56.42
C ASP A 546 2.02 -5.20 56.69
N PRO A 547 1.17 -4.13 56.54
CA PRO A 547 -0.16 -3.99 55.91
C PRO A 547 -0.36 -2.66 55.11
N ALA A 548 -1.63 -2.40 54.78
CA ALA A 548 -2.29 -1.40 53.93
C ALA A 548 -2.35 0.09 54.39
N ALA A 549 -2.92 0.90 53.48
CA ALA A 549 -3.58 2.22 53.63
C ALA A 549 -2.62 3.43 53.80
N ASP A 550 -2.86 4.65 53.32
CA ASP A 550 -4.07 5.42 53.05
C ASP A 550 -3.81 6.58 52.05
N ALA A 551 -4.91 7.27 51.68
CA ALA A 551 -5.04 8.42 50.80
C ALA A 551 -4.29 9.70 51.22
N GLU A 552 -3.97 10.56 50.25
CA GLU A 552 -4.05 12.03 50.38
C GLU A 552 -3.86 12.74 49.01
N ALA A 553 -4.81 13.62 48.66
CA ALA A 553 -4.62 14.80 47.80
C ALA A 553 -4.70 16.05 48.73
N PRO A 554 -4.52 17.32 48.31
CA PRO A 554 -4.30 17.89 46.97
C PRO A 554 -3.23 19.03 46.93
N ALA A 555 -2.97 19.64 45.76
CA ALA A 555 -2.63 21.08 45.64
C ALA A 555 -2.66 21.58 44.19
N ALA A 556 -3.02 22.86 44.05
CA ALA A 556 -3.34 23.61 42.83
C ALA A 556 -2.14 24.41 42.24
N GLY A 557 -2.37 24.98 41.04
CA GLY A 557 -1.53 25.99 40.37
C GLY A 557 -1.14 25.51 38.96
N GLU A 558 -1.14 26.26 37.87
CA GLU A 558 -1.30 27.69 37.55
C GLU A 558 -1.61 27.76 36.04
N ALA A 559 -2.33 28.79 35.60
CA ALA A 559 -2.63 29.06 34.20
C ALA A 559 -1.43 29.71 33.47
N PRO A 560 -1.14 29.41 32.19
CA PRO A 560 -0.18 30.17 31.42
C PRO A 560 -0.86 31.24 30.54
N ALA A 561 -0.11 32.35 30.42
CA ALA A 561 -0.47 33.62 29.80
C ALA A 561 -0.49 33.60 28.26
N GLU A 562 -1.31 34.50 27.73
CA GLU A 562 -1.47 34.88 26.32
C GLU A 562 -0.19 35.50 25.74
N GLY A 563 0.18 35.07 24.53
CA GLY A 563 1.23 35.68 23.72
C GLY A 563 0.64 36.33 22.46
N GLU A 564 0.90 37.63 22.29
CA GLU A 564 0.50 38.47 21.16
C GLU A 564 1.23 38.14 19.83
N PRO A 565 0.65 38.54 18.67
CA PRO A 565 0.98 38.00 17.35
C PRO A 565 2.16 38.69 16.65
N ALA A 566 2.88 37.91 15.83
CA ALA A 566 3.98 38.37 14.98
C ALA A 566 3.48 39.15 13.73
N PRO A 567 4.26 40.14 13.24
CA PRO A 567 3.83 41.07 12.18
C PRO A 567 3.87 40.47 10.77
N ALA A 568 2.97 40.99 9.93
CA ALA A 568 2.71 40.58 8.55
C ALA A 568 3.88 40.85 7.58
N ALA A 569 4.15 39.87 6.71
CA ALA A 569 5.08 40.00 5.60
C ALA A 569 4.39 40.61 4.35
N PRO A 570 5.11 41.41 3.53
CA PRO A 570 4.56 42.06 2.35
C PRO A 570 4.30 41.09 1.18
N PRO A 571 3.37 41.42 0.26
CA PRO A 571 2.93 40.52 -0.81
C PRO A 571 4.00 40.31 -1.88
N ALA A 572 4.19 39.05 -2.27
CA ALA A 572 5.04 38.66 -3.41
C ALA A 572 4.33 38.93 -4.75
N ALA A 573 5.13 39.32 -5.74
CA ALA A 573 4.73 39.71 -7.08
C ALA A 573 3.98 38.60 -7.85
N ALA A 574 3.02 39.02 -8.67
CA ALA A 574 2.16 38.15 -9.47
C ALA A 574 2.95 37.30 -10.49
N VAL A 575 2.70 35.99 -10.45
CA VAL A 575 3.09 35.04 -11.50
C VAL A 575 2.14 35.22 -12.70
N PRO A 576 2.64 35.30 -13.94
CA PRO A 576 1.80 35.51 -15.13
C PRO A 576 0.81 34.36 -15.34
N ALA A 577 -0.45 34.73 -15.60
CA ALA A 577 -1.61 33.85 -15.69
C ALA A 577 -1.76 33.07 -17.02
N ASP A 578 -0.72 32.95 -17.84
CA ASP A 578 -0.90 32.77 -19.29
C ASP A 578 -0.56 31.36 -19.84
N MET A 579 -0.55 30.34 -18.99
CA MET A 579 -0.44 28.94 -19.47
C MET A 579 -1.81 28.34 -19.83
N ASP A 580 -2.89 28.79 -19.19
CA ASP A 580 -4.24 28.26 -19.41
C ASP A 580 -4.85 28.76 -20.74
N ALA A 581 -4.38 29.89 -21.28
CA ALA A 581 -4.87 30.45 -22.54
C ALA A 581 -4.11 29.95 -23.78
N LEU A 582 -2.90 29.39 -23.62
CA LEU A 582 -2.05 28.94 -24.73
C LEU A 582 -2.26 27.46 -25.12
N LEU A 583 -3.17 26.74 -24.45
CA LEU A 583 -3.47 25.32 -24.70
C LEU A 583 -4.94 25.04 -25.02
N ASN A 584 -5.77 26.08 -25.17
CA ASN A 584 -7.13 25.99 -25.70
C ASN A 584 -7.18 26.43 -27.16
#